data_AF-A0A833GQS5-F1
#
_entry.id   AF-A0A833GQS5-F1
#
_cell.length_a   1.000
_cell.length_b   1.000
_cell.length_c   1.000
_cell.angle_alpha   90.00
_cell.angle_beta   90.00
_cell.angle_gamma   90.00
#
_symmetry.space_group_name_H-M   'P 1'
#
loop_
_entity.id
_entity.type
_entity.pdbx_description
1 polymer ?
#
loop_
_entity_poly.entity_id
_entity_poly.type
_entity_poly.pdbx_seq_one_letter_code
_entity_poly.pdbx_strand_id
1 'polypeptide(L)'
;MKTLRLAPCLLALLLAGTATAADAPKRKSGLWEVKTQMTGMPGQGPMQMCIDQASDNVMSERNDPRSKADCPVMEVRPGAGKMTVHSVCRHDGTTATTDAVITGDFENSYRSDMVTRFNPPQNGMKEMKMTQEARWLGPCKPGQKPGDIIMPGVGKMNMQDMMNDPQIKEMMKRQQQAR
;
A
#
# COMPACT_ATOMS: atom_id res chain seq x y z
N MET A 1 -4.63 70.62 18.96
CA MET A 1 -4.83 69.37 19.73
C MET A 1 -5.86 68.51 18.99
N LYS A 2 -5.43 67.47 18.29
CA LYS A 2 -6.31 66.42 17.74
C LYS A 2 -5.61 65.08 17.94
N THR A 3 -6.07 64.34 18.93
CA THR A 3 -5.59 63.00 19.31
C THR A 3 -6.22 61.98 18.37
N LEU A 4 -5.41 61.38 17.49
CA LEU A 4 -5.82 60.31 16.61
C LEU A 4 -5.61 58.97 17.33
N ARG A 5 -6.71 58.32 17.73
CA ARG A 5 -6.71 56.91 18.19
C ARG A 5 -6.94 56.02 16.96
N LEU A 6 -6.07 55.05 16.69
CA LEU A 6 -6.31 53.99 15.71
C LEU A 6 -5.71 52.67 16.21
N ALA A 7 -6.45 51.60 15.93
CA ALA A 7 -6.53 50.33 16.63
C ALA A 7 -5.32 49.38 16.42
N PRO A 8 -5.06 48.44 17.35
CA PRO A 8 -4.09 47.38 17.13
C PRO A 8 -4.69 46.29 16.22
N CYS A 9 -4.13 46.12 15.03
CA CYS A 9 -4.40 44.96 14.18
C CYS A 9 -3.88 43.69 14.87
N LEU A 10 -4.80 42.81 15.32
CA LEU A 10 -4.44 41.43 15.62
C LEU A 10 -4.08 40.71 14.32
N LEU A 11 -2.80 40.44 14.12
CA LEU A 11 -2.33 39.47 13.13
C LEU A 11 -2.59 38.07 13.68
N ALA A 12 -3.69 37.44 13.25
CA ALA A 12 -3.89 36.01 13.45
C ALA A 12 -2.92 35.25 12.53
N LEU A 13 -1.84 34.71 13.09
CA LEU A 13 -1.00 33.75 12.39
C LEU A 13 -1.80 32.48 12.13
N LEU A 14 -2.26 32.34 10.89
CA LEU A 14 -2.73 31.07 10.34
C LEU A 14 -1.53 30.11 10.32
N LEU A 15 -1.45 29.22 11.32
CA LEU A 15 -0.67 28.00 11.24
C LEU A 15 -1.26 27.14 10.12
N ALA A 16 -0.80 27.36 8.89
CA ALA A 16 -0.94 26.38 7.82
C ALA A 16 -0.08 25.18 8.21
N GLY A 17 -0.68 24.25 8.96
CA GLY A 17 -0.08 22.94 9.18
C GLY A 17 0.10 22.28 7.84
N THR A 18 1.36 22.15 7.39
CA THR A 18 1.70 21.25 6.29
C THR A 18 1.33 19.85 6.76
N ALA A 19 0.22 19.33 6.27
CA ALA A 19 -0.13 17.93 6.43
C ALA A 19 0.92 17.12 5.68
N THR A 20 2.02 16.78 6.35
CA THR A 20 2.92 15.73 5.89
C THR A 20 2.07 14.46 5.90
N ALA A 21 1.87 13.84 4.73
CA ALA A 21 1.33 12.50 4.66
C ALA A 21 2.17 11.65 5.62
N ALA A 22 1.60 11.26 6.76
CA ALA A 22 2.34 10.49 7.73
C ALA A 22 2.80 9.21 7.05
N ASP A 23 4.11 8.95 7.07
CA ASP A 23 4.66 7.74 6.51
C ASP A 23 3.93 6.53 7.12
N ALA A 24 3.51 5.61 6.26
CA ALA A 24 2.85 4.40 6.71
C ALA A 24 3.78 3.62 7.66
N PRO A 25 3.24 2.89 8.65
CA PRO A 25 4.05 2.07 9.55
C PRO A 25 4.93 1.12 8.75
N LYS A 26 6.23 1.13 9.05
CA LYS A 26 7.20 0.23 8.42
C LYS A 26 7.25 -1.09 9.18
N ARG A 27 7.27 -2.20 8.46
CA ARG A 27 7.42 -3.54 9.02
C ARG A 27 8.86 -3.72 9.47
N LYS A 28 9.05 -4.32 10.65
CA LYS A 28 10.36 -4.74 11.16
C LYS A 28 11.11 -5.58 10.12
N SER A 29 12.41 -5.35 9.96
CA SER A 29 13.24 -6.15 9.05
C SER A 29 13.20 -7.64 9.42
N GLY A 30 13.07 -8.50 8.41
CA GLY A 30 13.08 -9.96 8.57
C GLY A 30 12.12 -10.69 7.64
N LEU A 31 11.98 -11.99 7.90
CA LEU A 31 11.06 -12.86 7.18
C LEU A 31 9.65 -12.69 7.73
N TRP A 32 8.74 -12.27 6.88
CA TRP A 32 7.32 -12.21 7.19
C TRP A 32 6.56 -13.29 6.42
N GLU A 33 5.52 -13.82 7.04
CA GLU A 33 4.51 -14.61 6.35
C GLU A 33 3.22 -13.82 6.24
N VAL A 34 2.61 -13.81 5.06
CA VAL A 34 1.32 -13.18 4.78
C VAL A 34 0.34 -14.24 4.29
N LYS A 35 -0.80 -14.34 4.97
CA LYS A 35 -1.94 -15.16 4.57
C LYS A 35 -3.01 -14.23 4.02
N THR A 36 -3.57 -14.58 2.87
CA THR A 36 -4.64 -13.79 2.23
C THR A 36 -5.87 -14.64 2.05
N GLN A 37 -7.01 -14.11 2.48
CA GLN A 37 -8.33 -14.69 2.29
C GLN A 37 -9.18 -13.72 1.50
N MET A 38 -9.89 -14.21 0.49
CA MET A 38 -10.72 -13.39 -0.37
C MET A 38 -12.06 -14.05 -0.61
N THR A 39 -13.13 -13.27 -0.56
CA THR A 39 -14.50 -13.78 -0.74
C THR A 39 -14.65 -14.43 -2.12
N GLY A 40 -15.15 -15.66 -2.16
CA GLY A 40 -15.42 -16.38 -3.41
C GLY A 40 -14.19 -16.97 -4.09
N MET A 41 -13.00 -16.91 -3.47
CA MET A 41 -11.80 -17.59 -3.97
C MET A 41 -11.22 -18.51 -2.90
N PRO A 42 -10.64 -19.67 -3.29
CA PRO A 42 -9.82 -20.46 -2.39
C PRO A 42 -8.69 -19.60 -1.83
N GLY A 43 -8.44 -19.70 -0.52
CA GLY A 43 -7.30 -19.03 0.10
C GLY A 43 -6.01 -19.52 -0.55
N GLN A 44 -5.13 -18.59 -0.92
CA GLN A 44 -3.78 -18.94 -1.33
C GLN A 44 -2.98 -19.33 -0.08
N GLY A 45 -2.07 -20.31 -0.21
CA GLY A 45 -1.19 -20.69 0.89
C GLY A 45 -0.36 -19.50 1.39
N PRO A 46 0.20 -19.57 2.61
CA PRO A 46 1.00 -18.49 3.16
C PRO A 46 2.17 -18.13 2.24
N MET A 47 2.26 -16.86 1.87
CA MET A 47 3.40 -16.32 1.14
C MET A 47 4.44 -15.83 2.15
N GLN A 48 5.72 -16.03 1.88
CA GLN A 48 6.79 -15.50 2.72
C GLN A 48 7.55 -14.41 1.99
N MET A 49 7.90 -13.33 2.68
CA MET A 49 8.66 -12.21 2.11
C MET A 49 9.76 -11.77 3.06
N CYS A 50 10.98 -11.60 2.53
CA CYS A 50 12.06 -10.96 3.26
C CYS A 50 11.93 -9.44 3.10
N ILE A 51 11.63 -8.75 4.19
CA ILE A 51 11.45 -7.30 4.23
C ILE A 51 12.67 -6.65 4.87
N ASP A 52 13.10 -5.54 4.28
CA ASP A 52 14.00 -4.59 4.92
C ASP A 52 13.23 -3.30 5.24
N GLN A 53 13.17 -2.96 6.52
CA GLN A 53 12.45 -1.81 7.06
C GLN A 53 12.91 -0.48 6.42
N ALA A 54 14.17 -0.34 6.01
CA ALA A 54 14.61 0.90 5.38
C ALA A 54 13.92 1.13 4.04
N SER A 55 13.78 0.06 3.25
CA SER A 55 13.11 0.04 1.94
C SER A 55 11.61 -0.26 1.99
N ASP A 56 11.05 -0.59 3.17
CA ASP A 56 9.67 -1.04 3.28
C ASP A 56 8.68 0.07 2.93
N ASN A 57 7.79 -0.25 1.99
CA ASN A 57 6.67 0.61 1.64
C ASN A 57 5.43 -0.26 1.39
N VAL A 58 4.73 -0.56 2.48
CA VAL A 58 3.45 -1.27 2.49
C VAL A 58 2.42 -0.60 1.56
N MET A 59 2.53 0.71 1.34
CA MET A 59 1.62 1.46 0.47
C MET A 59 2.03 1.39 -1.00
N SER A 60 3.31 1.21 -1.33
CA SER A 60 3.75 0.97 -2.72
C SER A 60 3.26 -0.35 -3.29
N GLU A 61 3.04 -1.38 -2.45
CA GLU A 61 2.36 -2.60 -2.90
C GLU A 61 0.93 -2.30 -3.38
N ARG A 62 0.28 -1.27 -2.82
CA ARG A 62 -1.07 -0.82 -3.21
C ARG A 62 -1.05 0.23 -4.33
N ASN A 63 0.01 1.04 -4.40
CA ASN A 63 0.29 2.01 -5.45
C ASN A 63 1.34 1.47 -6.42
N ASP A 64 1.20 0.21 -6.85
CA ASP A 64 2.15 -0.37 -7.80
C ASP A 64 2.11 0.47 -9.08
N PRO A 65 3.21 1.15 -9.48
CA PRO A 65 3.24 1.94 -10.71
C PRO A 65 3.08 1.08 -11.99
N ARG A 66 3.12 -0.25 -11.86
CA ARG A 66 2.77 -1.21 -12.92
C ARG A 66 1.27 -1.47 -13.00
N SER A 67 0.52 -1.23 -11.92
CA SER A 67 -0.92 -1.15 -12.03
C SER A 67 -1.22 0.07 -12.90
N LYS A 68 -1.84 -0.13 -14.06
CA LYS A 68 -2.34 0.97 -14.91
C LYS A 68 -3.49 1.73 -14.23
N ALA A 69 -3.61 1.61 -12.92
CA ALA A 69 -4.70 2.14 -12.15
C ALA A 69 -4.41 3.62 -11.87
N ASP A 70 -5.20 4.49 -12.48
CA ASP A 70 -5.23 5.91 -12.10
C ASP A 70 -5.91 5.99 -10.73
N CYS A 71 -5.16 6.26 -9.66
CA CYS A 71 -5.69 6.39 -8.31
C CYS A 71 -5.79 7.87 -7.91
N PRO A 72 -6.82 8.62 -8.37
CA PRO A 72 -7.02 10.03 -8.03
C PRO A 72 -7.20 10.27 -6.52
N VAL A 73 -7.61 9.24 -5.77
CA VAL A 73 -7.80 9.33 -4.33
C VAL A 73 -6.98 8.25 -3.67
N MET A 74 -6.08 8.68 -2.77
CA MET A 74 -5.30 7.83 -1.90
C MET A 74 -5.15 8.52 -0.55
N GLU A 75 -6.05 8.21 0.38
CA GLU A 75 -6.04 8.79 1.71
C GLU A 75 -5.58 7.75 2.73
N VAL A 76 -4.52 8.08 3.46
CA VAL A 76 -4.00 7.26 4.55
C VAL A 76 -4.16 8.04 5.84
N ARG A 77 -4.85 7.45 6.81
CA ARG A 77 -5.05 8.06 8.13
C ARG A 77 -4.40 7.16 9.19
N PRO A 78 -3.21 7.53 9.70
CA PRO A 78 -2.61 6.81 10.81
C PRO A 78 -3.40 7.04 12.11
N GLY A 79 -3.28 6.10 13.02
CA GLY A 79 -3.82 6.14 14.37
C GLY A 79 -3.06 5.15 15.25
N ALA A 80 -3.19 5.27 16.57
CA ALA A 80 -2.49 4.40 17.50
C ALA A 80 -2.92 2.92 17.30
N GLY A 81 -2.01 2.07 16.83
CA GLY A 81 -2.27 0.65 16.56
C GLY A 81 -3.27 0.36 15.43
N LYS A 82 -3.70 1.40 14.69
CA LYS A 82 -4.70 1.30 13.62
C LYS A 82 -4.41 2.34 12.54
N MET A 83 -4.34 1.90 11.29
CA MET A 83 -4.28 2.76 10.11
C MET A 83 -5.51 2.50 9.25
N THR A 84 -6.15 3.54 8.74
CA THR A 84 -7.19 3.39 7.71
C THR A 84 -6.70 3.91 6.38
N VAL A 85 -7.18 3.27 5.32
CA VAL A 85 -6.83 3.59 3.95
C VAL A 85 -8.12 3.70 3.16
N HIS A 86 -8.28 4.79 2.41
CA HIS A 86 -9.35 4.94 1.44
C HIS A 86 -8.71 5.23 0.08
N SER A 87 -9.01 4.43 -0.92
CA SER A 87 -8.56 4.68 -2.29
C SER A 87 -9.69 4.58 -3.29
N VAL A 88 -9.57 5.39 -4.35
CA VAL A 88 -10.39 5.29 -5.55
C VAL A 88 -9.42 5.18 -6.70
N CYS A 89 -9.42 4.01 -7.35
CA CYS A 89 -8.53 3.66 -8.44
C CYS A 89 -9.34 3.25 -9.68
N ARG A 90 -8.97 3.77 -10.84
CA ARG A 90 -9.59 3.48 -12.13
C ARG A 90 -8.70 2.55 -12.91
N HIS A 91 -9.19 1.36 -13.23
CA HIS A 91 -8.44 0.34 -13.97
C HIS A 91 -9.40 -0.47 -14.85
N ASP A 92 -8.98 -0.78 -16.08
CA ASP A 92 -9.71 -1.67 -17.01
C ASP A 92 -11.22 -1.38 -17.15
N GLY A 93 -11.57 -0.11 -17.30
CA GLY A 93 -12.96 0.33 -17.51
C GLY A 93 -13.84 0.25 -16.26
N THR A 94 -13.29 -0.08 -15.10
CA THR A 94 -13.97 -0.02 -13.79
C THR A 94 -13.29 0.96 -12.84
N THR A 95 -14.07 1.48 -11.91
CA THR A 95 -13.58 2.20 -10.73
C THR A 95 -13.66 1.26 -9.53
N ALA A 96 -12.51 0.95 -8.95
CA ALA A 96 -12.36 0.25 -7.69
C ALA A 96 -12.25 1.26 -6.54
N THR A 97 -13.19 1.21 -5.61
CA THR A 97 -13.14 1.98 -4.36
C THR A 97 -12.83 1.04 -3.21
N THR A 98 -11.69 1.23 -2.56
CA THR A 98 -11.23 0.36 -1.48
C THR A 98 -11.20 1.10 -0.16
N ASP A 99 -11.85 0.54 0.85
CA ASP A 99 -11.68 0.91 2.25
C ASP A 99 -10.90 -0.20 2.96
N ALA A 100 -9.80 0.16 3.61
CA ALA A 100 -9.01 -0.75 4.43
C ALA A 100 -8.89 -0.27 5.87
N VAL A 101 -8.91 -1.22 6.79
CA VAL A 101 -8.51 -1.04 8.18
C VAL A 101 -7.35 -1.98 8.45
N ILE A 102 -6.23 -1.41 8.87
CA ILE A 102 -5.02 -2.15 9.20
C ILE A 102 -4.75 -1.97 10.69
N THR A 103 -4.58 -3.05 11.41
CA THR A 103 -4.30 -3.04 12.85
C THR A 103 -3.08 -3.90 13.16
N GLY A 104 -2.30 -3.50 14.15
CA GLY A 104 -1.09 -4.23 14.54
C GLY A 104 0.02 -3.32 15.02
N ASP A 105 1.12 -3.94 15.41
CA ASP A 105 2.34 -3.28 15.87
C ASP A 105 3.39 -3.14 14.75
N PHE A 106 3.23 -3.87 13.64
CA PHE A 106 4.19 -3.95 12.52
C PHE A 106 5.60 -4.45 12.93
N GLU A 107 5.75 -4.90 14.18
CA GLU A 107 6.96 -5.47 14.76
C GLU A 107 6.86 -7.00 14.82
N ASN A 108 5.68 -7.50 15.16
CA ASN A 108 5.38 -8.93 15.31
C ASN A 108 4.27 -9.36 14.35
N SER A 109 3.22 -8.54 14.21
CA SER A 109 2.08 -8.88 13.37
C SER A 109 1.26 -7.67 12.94
N TYR A 110 0.52 -7.84 11.84
CA TYR A 110 -0.57 -6.94 11.48
C TYR A 110 -1.68 -7.71 10.77
N ARG A 111 -2.88 -7.15 10.82
CA ARG A 111 -4.05 -7.60 10.06
C ARG A 111 -4.56 -6.44 9.21
N SER A 112 -4.99 -6.75 8.00
CA SER A 112 -5.59 -5.79 7.08
C SER A 112 -6.93 -6.34 6.59
N ASP A 113 -8.02 -5.68 6.97
CA ASP A 113 -9.36 -5.97 6.47
C ASP A 113 -9.73 -4.94 5.40
N MET A 114 -10.14 -5.41 4.23
CA MET A 114 -10.36 -4.59 3.04
C MET A 114 -11.71 -4.92 2.40
N VAL A 115 -12.42 -3.86 1.99
CA VAL A 115 -13.61 -3.96 1.16
C VAL A 115 -13.39 -3.13 -0.09
N THR A 116 -13.44 -3.79 -1.25
CA THR A 116 -13.31 -3.14 -2.56
C THR A 116 -14.63 -3.23 -3.29
N ARG A 117 -15.15 -2.08 -3.76
CA ARG A 117 -16.37 -1.96 -4.55
C ARG A 117 -16.03 -1.57 -5.98
N PHE A 118 -16.66 -2.21 -6.96
CA PHE A 118 -16.38 -2.02 -8.39
C PHE A 118 -17.55 -1.37 -9.11
N ASN A 119 -17.26 -0.37 -9.94
CA ASN A 119 -18.26 0.29 -10.79
C ASN A 119 -17.70 0.68 -12.17
N PRO A 120 -18.19 0.10 -13.28
CA PRO A 120 -19.12 -1.03 -13.34
C PRO A 120 -18.57 -2.32 -12.70
N PRO A 121 -19.41 -3.33 -12.41
CA PRO A 121 -18.98 -4.57 -11.76
C PRO A 121 -17.91 -5.28 -12.60
N GLN A 122 -16.80 -5.69 -11.97
CA GLN A 122 -15.72 -6.39 -12.66
C GLN A 122 -16.00 -7.90 -12.67
N ASN A 123 -16.07 -8.53 -13.83
CA ASN A 123 -16.42 -9.95 -13.98
C ASN A 123 -17.70 -10.36 -13.23
N GLY A 124 -18.69 -9.45 -13.18
CA GLY A 124 -19.96 -9.66 -12.46
C GLY A 124 -19.89 -9.40 -10.95
N MET A 125 -18.71 -9.12 -10.38
CA MET A 125 -18.51 -8.85 -8.97
C MET A 125 -18.63 -7.35 -8.67
N LYS A 126 -19.57 -6.99 -7.78
CA LYS A 126 -19.77 -5.60 -7.33
C LYS A 126 -18.92 -5.24 -6.12
N GLU A 127 -18.63 -6.23 -5.28
CA GLU A 127 -17.90 -6.05 -4.04
C GLU A 127 -17.04 -7.28 -3.77
N MET A 128 -15.86 -7.04 -3.22
CA MET A 128 -14.89 -8.04 -2.81
C MET A 128 -14.39 -7.71 -1.42
N LYS A 129 -14.44 -8.69 -0.51
CA LYS A 129 -13.84 -8.58 0.82
C LYS A 129 -12.57 -9.41 0.88
N MET A 130 -11.52 -8.81 1.41
CA MET A 130 -10.20 -9.42 1.56
C MET A 130 -9.68 -9.19 2.97
N THR A 131 -9.17 -10.25 3.58
CA THR A 131 -8.46 -10.20 4.85
C THR A 131 -7.04 -10.68 4.62
N GLN A 132 -6.07 -9.91 5.12
CA GLN A 132 -4.67 -10.29 5.15
C GLN A 132 -4.19 -10.35 6.59
N GLU A 133 -3.46 -11.40 6.93
CA GLU A 133 -2.80 -11.57 8.21
C GLU A 133 -1.32 -11.78 7.98
N ALA A 134 -0.50 -10.96 8.63
CA ALA A 134 0.94 -10.99 8.50
C ALA A 134 1.60 -11.21 9.84
N ARG A 135 2.65 -12.06 9.85
CA ARG A 135 3.43 -12.40 11.05
C ARG A 135 4.92 -12.38 10.76
N TRP A 136 5.70 -11.81 11.68
CA TRP A 136 7.16 -11.88 11.64
C TRP A 136 7.61 -13.27 12.11
N LEU A 137 8.45 -13.92 11.31
CA LEU A 137 8.94 -15.28 11.56
C LEU A 137 10.33 -15.33 12.17
N GLY A 138 11.09 -14.26 12.02
CA GLY A 138 12.51 -14.28 12.32
C GLY A 138 13.32 -13.41 11.36
N PRO A 139 14.65 -13.45 11.48
CA PRO A 139 15.54 -12.98 10.44
C PRO A 139 15.27 -13.65 9.09
N CYS A 140 15.62 -12.99 7.98
CA CYS A 140 15.57 -13.63 6.66
C CYS A 140 16.49 -14.86 6.63
N LYS A 141 16.08 -15.89 5.87
CA LYS A 141 16.86 -17.12 5.73
C LYS A 141 18.16 -16.84 4.96
N PRO A 142 19.23 -17.63 5.18
CA PRO A 142 20.47 -17.51 4.42
C PRO A 142 20.22 -17.49 2.91
N GLY A 143 20.81 -16.51 2.21
CA GLY A 143 20.65 -16.34 0.76
C GLY A 143 19.34 -15.67 0.33
N GLN A 144 18.48 -15.23 1.27
CA GLN A 144 17.40 -14.30 0.96
C GLN A 144 17.89 -12.86 0.95
N LYS A 145 17.43 -12.08 -0.03
CA LYS A 145 17.64 -10.63 -0.10
C LYS A 145 16.33 -9.90 0.23
N PRO A 146 16.39 -8.64 0.67
CA PRO A 146 15.21 -7.79 0.73
C PRO A 146 14.44 -7.80 -0.60
N GLY A 147 13.12 -7.95 -0.52
CA GLY A 147 12.25 -8.08 -1.70
C GLY A 147 12.15 -9.49 -2.29
N ASP A 148 12.84 -10.49 -1.71
CA ASP A 148 12.61 -11.90 -2.03
C ASP A 148 11.23 -12.33 -1.51
N ILE A 149 10.36 -12.75 -2.43
CA ILE A 149 9.07 -13.36 -2.17
C ILE A 149 9.18 -14.86 -2.47
N ILE A 150 8.76 -15.69 -1.52
CA ILE A 150 8.59 -17.12 -1.68
C ILE A 150 7.10 -17.40 -1.75
N MET A 151 6.64 -17.85 -2.92
CA MET A 151 5.26 -18.28 -3.13
C MET A 151 5.16 -19.81 -3.12
N PRO A 152 4.10 -20.38 -2.52
CA PRO A 152 3.81 -21.80 -2.66
C PRO A 152 3.71 -22.22 -4.13
N GLY A 153 4.42 -23.27 -4.53
CA GLY A 153 4.37 -23.85 -5.88
C GLY A 153 5.18 -23.14 -6.97
N VAL A 154 5.59 -21.88 -6.77
CA VAL A 154 6.34 -21.08 -7.77
C VAL A 154 7.82 -20.90 -7.38
N GLY A 155 8.13 -20.98 -6.08
CA GLY A 155 9.50 -20.82 -5.58
C GLY A 155 9.86 -19.37 -5.24
N LYS A 156 11.16 -19.05 -5.23
CA LYS A 156 11.70 -17.75 -4.83
C LYS A 156 11.76 -16.79 -6.02
N MET A 157 11.25 -15.59 -5.85
CA MET A 157 11.36 -14.50 -6.83
C MET A 157 11.74 -13.20 -6.13
N ASN A 158 12.64 -12.41 -6.73
CA ASN A 158 12.98 -11.09 -6.23
C ASN A 158 12.30 -10.03 -7.11
N MET A 159 11.48 -9.16 -6.51
CA MET A 159 10.77 -8.13 -7.27
C MET A 159 11.73 -7.09 -7.87
N GLN A 160 12.82 -6.76 -7.17
CA GLN A 160 13.79 -5.77 -7.62
C GLN A 160 14.61 -6.28 -8.81
N ASP A 161 15.01 -7.56 -8.79
CA ASP A 161 15.71 -8.19 -9.90
C ASP A 161 14.80 -8.24 -11.14
N MET A 162 13.52 -8.61 -10.97
CA MET A 162 12.54 -8.61 -12.06
C MET A 162 12.30 -7.22 -12.64
N MET A 163 12.22 -6.17 -11.82
CA MET A 163 12.11 -4.79 -12.30
C MET A 163 13.37 -4.32 -13.02
N ASN A 164 14.53 -4.85 -12.63
CA ASN A 164 15.80 -4.49 -13.23
C ASN A 164 16.12 -5.27 -14.51
N ASP A 165 15.41 -6.37 -14.76
CA ASP A 165 15.55 -7.21 -15.94
C ASP A 165 15.35 -6.40 -17.24
N PRO A 166 16.30 -6.44 -18.19
CA PRO A 166 16.22 -5.69 -19.44
C PRO A 166 15.01 -6.05 -20.33
N GLN A 167 14.58 -7.31 -20.34
CA GLN A 167 13.43 -7.75 -21.13
C GLN A 167 12.13 -7.24 -20.53
N ILE A 168 12.01 -7.24 -19.20
CA ILE A 168 10.85 -6.66 -18.51
C ILE A 168 10.82 -5.14 -18.70
N LYS A 169 11.97 -4.46 -18.59
CA LYS A 169 12.09 -3.03 -18.87
C LYS A 169 11.68 -2.67 -20.30
N GLU A 170 12.15 -3.43 -21.27
CA GLU A 170 11.82 -3.22 -22.68
C GLU A 170 10.34 -3.51 -22.97
N MET A 171 9.78 -4.57 -22.39
CA MET A 171 8.34 -4.86 -22.47
C MET A 171 7.49 -3.74 -21.86
N MET A 172 7.87 -3.24 -20.68
CA MET A 172 7.22 -2.11 -20.02
C MET A 172 7.29 -0.85 -20.88
N LYS A 173 8.45 -0.56 -21.47
CA LYS A 173 8.67 0.57 -22.37
C LYS A 173 7.80 0.47 -23.63
N ARG A 174 7.71 -0.71 -24.24
CA ARG A 174 6.83 -0.95 -25.40
C ARG A 174 5.35 -0.77 -25.05
N GLN A 175 4.92 -1.22 -23.87
CA GLN A 175 3.55 -0.99 -23.40
C GLN A 175 3.23 0.48 -23.08
N GLN A 176 4.24 1.26 -22.68
CA GLN A 176 4.12 2.71 -22.49
C GLN A 176 4.11 3.48 -23.81
N GLN A 177 4.84 2.99 -24.82
CA GLN A 177 4.98 3.62 -26.15
C GLN A 177 3.88 3.22 -27.15
N ALA A 178 3.17 2.11 -26.92
CA ALA A 178 2.02 1.69 -27.73
C ALA A 178 0.72 2.45 -27.36
N ARG A 179 0.84 3.60 -26.72
CA ARG A 179 -0.21 4.55 -26.35
C ARG A 179 0.14 5.91 -26.93
#